data_AF-A0A5C8LNK1-F1
#
_entry.id   AF-A0A5C8LNK1-F1
#
_cell.length_a   1.000
_cell.length_b   1.000
_cell.length_c   1.000
_cell.angle_alpha   90.00
_cell.angle_beta   90.00
_cell.angle_gamma   90.00
#
_symmetry.space_group_name_H-M   'P 1'
#
loop_
_entity.id
_entity.type
_entity.pdbx_description
1 polymer ?
#
loop_
_entity_poly.entity_id
_entity_poly.type
_entity_poly.pdbx_seq_one_letter_code
_entity_poly.pdbx_strand_id
1 'polypeptide(L)' 'MVVGIIGDINHDGRVSIGDLVFVTANYGKSSSSPDWTQVKAADVNNDGQIDLIDLAVVASKILE' A
#
# COMPACT_ATOMS: atom_id res chain seq x y z
N MET A 1 0.57 1.91 -22.53
CA MET A 1 -0.04 1.63 -21.22
C MET A 1 1.10 1.26 -20.29
N VAL A 2 1.34 2.04 -19.24
CA VAL A 2 2.25 1.62 -18.18
C VAL A 2 1.49 0.57 -17.38
N VAL A 3 1.98 -0.67 -17.40
CA VAL A 3 1.44 -1.71 -16.52
C VAL A 3 1.90 -1.33 -15.11
N GLY A 4 0.95 -1.06 -14.21
CA GLY A 4 1.27 -0.82 -12.80
C GLY A 4 1.87 -2.09 -12.19
N ILE A 5 2.94 -1.95 -11.43
CA ILE A 5 3.55 -3.06 -10.70
C ILE A 5 2.72 -3.28 -9.42
N ILE A 6 2.19 -4.49 -9.23
CA ILE A 6 1.43 -4.81 -8.02
C ILE A 6 2.37 -4.71 -6.81
N GLY A 7 2.06 -3.80 -5.88
CA GLY A 7 2.88 -3.52 -4.70
C GLY A 7 3.80 -2.29 -4.83
N ASP A 8 3.90 -1.67 -6.02
CA ASP A 8 4.57 -0.37 -6.21
C ASP A 8 3.58 0.75 -5.91
N ILE A 9 3.58 1.18 -4.65
CA ILE A 9 2.62 2.12 -4.09
C ILE A 9 3.09 3.55 -4.29
N ASN A 10 4.40 3.79 -4.27
CA ASN A 10 4.97 5.12 -4.45
C ASN A 10 5.27 5.47 -5.91
N HIS A 11 5.06 4.52 -6.84
CA HIS A 11 5.24 4.65 -8.28
C HIS A 11 6.67 4.95 -8.72
N ASP A 12 7.65 4.41 -8.00
CA ASP A 12 9.07 4.55 -8.32
C ASP A 12 9.60 3.44 -9.26
N GLY A 13 8.72 2.54 -9.70
CA GLY A 13 9.01 1.49 -10.69
C GLY A 13 9.61 0.22 -10.11
N ARG A 14 9.63 0.06 -8.78
CA ARG A 14 10.03 -1.18 -8.11
C ARG A 14 9.20 -1.38 -6.85
N VAL A 15 9.03 -2.63 -6.42
CA VAL A 15 8.48 -2.93 -5.09
C VAL A 15 9.63 -3.01 -4.09
N SER A 16 9.62 -2.15 -3.08
CA SER A 16 10.72 -2.03 -2.12
C SER A 16 10.25 -1.60 -0.73
N ILE A 17 11.20 -1.47 0.20
CA ILE A 17 10.93 -0.93 1.55
C ILE A 17 10.29 0.46 1.47
N GLY A 18 10.53 1.23 0.42
CA GLY A 18 9.89 2.53 0.21
C GLY A 18 8.36 2.44 0.11
N ASP A 19 7.82 1.38 -0.47
CA ASP A 19 6.37 1.12 -0.55
C ASP A 19 5.81 0.72 0.81
N LEU A 20 6.54 -0.11 1.54
CA LEU A 20 6.20 -0.52 2.91
C LEU A 20 6.11 0.68 3.85
N VAL A 21 6.98 1.67 3.69
CA VAL A 21 6.94 2.91 4.48
C VAL A 21 5.64 3.67 4.23
N PHE A 22 5.13 3.68 2.99
CA PHE A 22 3.85 4.36 2.69
C PHE A 22 2.67 3.69 3.38
N VAL A 23 2.61 2.35 3.40
CA VAL A 23 1.59 1.59 4.14
C VAL A 23 1.71 1.86 5.64
N THR A 24 2.92 1.73 6.19
CA THR A 24 3.18 1.91 7.62
C THR A 24 2.82 3.32 8.09
N ALA A 25 3.09 4.35 7.27
CA ALA A 25 2.76 5.73 7.59
C ALA A 25 1.25 6.01 7.68
N ASN A 26 0.42 5.13 7.10
CA ASN A 26 -1.04 5.26 7.07
C ASN A 26 -1.77 4.16 7.86
N TYR A 27 -1.02 3.34 8.60
CA TYR A 27 -1.56 2.23 9.40
C TYR A 27 -2.68 2.68 10.34
N GLY A 28 -3.76 1.90 10.40
CA GLY A 28 -4.94 2.14 11.23
C GLY A 28 -5.98 3.09 10.62
N LYS A 29 -5.71 3.69 9.46
CA LYS A 29 -6.73 4.42 8.69
C LYS A 29 -7.67 3.44 8.00
N SER A 30 -8.86 3.93 7.65
CA SER A 30 -9.88 3.16 6.95
C SER A 30 -10.64 4.03 5.96
N SER A 31 -11.57 3.42 5.22
CA SER A 31 -12.46 4.12 4.28
C SER A 31 -13.31 5.24 4.91
N SER A 32 -13.35 5.31 6.24
CA SER A 32 -14.01 6.38 7.01
C SER A 32 -13.08 7.55 7.37
N SER A 33 -11.76 7.42 7.18
CA SER A 33 -10.79 8.47 7.49
C SER A 33 -10.98 9.70 6.60
N PRO A 34 -10.88 10.94 7.13
CA PRO A 34 -11.09 12.16 6.34
C PRO A 34 -10.18 12.31 5.13
N ASP A 35 -8.99 11.72 5.19
CA ASP A 35 -7.97 11.73 4.16
C ASP A 35 -7.89 10.42 3.35
N TRP A 36 -8.94 9.59 3.39
CA TRP A 36 -8.96 8.28 2.72
C TRP A 36 -8.62 8.38 1.24
N THR A 37 -9.13 9.41 0.54
CA THR A 37 -8.89 9.57 -0.90
C THR A 37 -7.40 9.73 -1.23
N GLN A 38 -6.62 10.31 -0.32
CA GLN A 38 -5.18 10.52 -0.48
C GLN A 38 -4.36 9.27 -0.12
N VAL A 39 -4.87 8.42 0.77
CA VAL A 39 -4.09 7.31 1.38
C VAL A 39 -4.53 5.92 0.95
N LYS A 40 -5.69 5.78 0.29
CA LYS A 40 -6.27 4.48 -0.11
C LYS A 40 -5.35 3.59 -0.97
N ALA A 41 -4.27 4.14 -1.53
CA ALA A 41 -3.25 3.33 -2.21
C ALA A 41 -2.48 2.40 -1.24
N ALA A 42 -2.51 2.67 0.07
CA ALA A 42 -1.96 1.82 1.11
C ALA A 42 -2.87 0.63 1.50
N ASP A 43 -4.16 0.67 1.14
CA ASP A 43 -5.10 -0.45 1.27
C ASP A 43 -4.94 -1.33 0.03
N VAL A 44 -3.93 -2.19 0.07
CA VAL A 44 -3.50 -2.97 -1.09
C VAL A 44 -4.37 -4.20 -1.29
N ASN A 45 -5.03 -4.68 -0.24
CA ASN A 45 -5.99 -5.79 -0.33
C ASN A 45 -7.43 -5.31 -0.67
N ASN A 46 -7.67 -3.99 -0.64
CA ASN A 46 -8.96 -3.32 -0.89
C ASN A 46 -10.09 -3.74 0.08
N ASP A 47 -9.77 -3.99 1.35
CA ASP A 47 -10.76 -4.34 2.38
C ASP A 47 -11.34 -3.12 3.12
N GLY A 48 -10.84 -1.93 2.82
CA GLY A 48 -11.27 -0.67 3.41
C GLY A 48 -10.54 -0.32 4.71
N GLN A 49 -9.50 -1.06 5.09
CA GLN A 49 -8.62 -0.79 6.22
C GLN A 49 -7.16 -0.78 5.76
N ILE A 50 -6.30 -0.06 6.47
CA ILE A 50 -4.85 -0.14 6.28
C ILE A 50 -4.28 -0.83 7.50
N ASP A 51 -3.93 -2.11 7.37
CA ASP A 51 -3.55 -2.95 8.49
C ASP A 51 -2.37 -3.90 8.21
N LEU A 52 -2.24 -4.94 9.02
CA LEU A 52 -1.15 -5.91 8.91
C LEU A 52 -1.21 -6.73 7.62
N ILE A 53 -2.39 -6.98 7.06
CA ILE A 53 -2.56 -7.73 5.81
C ILE A 53 -1.94 -6.92 4.67
N ASP A 54 -2.13 -5.60 4.66
CA ASP A 54 -1.53 -4.72 3.65
C ASP A 54 -0.01 -4.75 3.71
N LEU A 55 0.55 -4.62 4.91
CA LEU A 55 2.00 -4.72 5.12
C LEU A 55 2.53 -6.07 4.65
N ALA A 56 1.82 -7.16 4.92
CA ALA A 56 2.22 -8.51 4.51
C ALA A 56 2.21 -8.69 2.99
N VAL A 57 1.22 -8.12 2.30
CA VAL A 57 1.15 -8.15 0.83
C VAL A 57 2.36 -7.46 0.23
N VAL A 58 2.70 -6.24 0.65
CA VAL A 58 3.88 -5.53 0.13
C VAL A 58 5.17 -6.27 0.47
N ALA A 59 5.31 -6.76 1.71
CA ALA A 59 6.49 -7.53 2.13
C ALA A 59 6.69 -8.80 1.30
N SER A 60 5.61 -9.51 0.96
CA SER A 60 5.69 -10.70 0.09
C SER A 60 6.22 -10.36 -1.31
N LYS A 61 5.82 -9.21 -1.85
CA LYS A 61 6.22 -8.74 -3.19
C LYS A 61 7.69 -8.30 -3.27
N ILE A 62 8.29 -7.89 -2.15
CA ILE A 62 9.73 -7.59 -2.07
C ILE A 62 10.59 -8.86 -2.17
N LEU A 63 10.04 -10.01 -1.74
CA LEU A 63 10.76 -11.28 -1.70
C LEU A 63 10.61 -12.13 -2.98
N GLU A 64 9.73 -11.72 -3.89
CA GLU A 64 9.56 -12.31 -5.23
C GLU A 64 10.69 -11.89 -6.19
#